data_AF-A0AAJ2GF96-F1
#
_entry.id   AF-A0AAJ2GF96-F1
#
_cell.length_a   1.000
_cell.length_b   1.000
_cell.length_c   1.000
_cell.angle_alpha   90.00
_cell.angle_beta   90.00
_cell.angle_gamma   90.00
#
_symmetry.space_group_name_H-M   'P 1'
#
loop_
_entity.id
_entity.type
_entity.pdbx_description
1 polymer ?
#
loop_
_entity_poly.entity_id
_entity_poly.type
_entity_poly.pdbx_seq_one_letter_code
_entity_poly.pdbx_strand_id
1 'polypeptide(L)'
;MAAKELVETLTKVFQEAKDDGLIVNAIGLAPAHHGMAKNRFVLGVSAPSLSGVHKYDKIEIIIKLLWSKLAIKDRGMIERVRVFDNVEVLDDLKYNDFEDYPYEGYIGIQRKLPQLYPVE
;
A
#
# COMPACT_ATOMS: atom_id res chain seq x y z
N MET A 1 -16.76 1.79 7.08
CA MET A 1 -16.51 0.79 8.13
C MET A 1 -15.51 -0.27 7.68
N ALA A 2 -15.72 -0.96 6.55
CA ALA A 2 -14.84 -2.06 6.12
C ALA A 2 -13.34 -1.72 5.94
N ALA A 3 -13.00 -0.53 5.45
CA ALA A 3 -11.58 -0.15 5.27
C ALA A 3 -10.81 -0.01 6.59
N LYS A 4 -11.47 0.43 7.67
CA LYS A 4 -10.81 0.61 8.98
C LYS A 4 -10.45 -0.74 9.60
N GLU A 5 -11.40 -1.67 9.59
CA GLU A 5 -11.17 -3.04 10.08
C GLU A 5 -10.09 -3.76 9.27
N LEU A 6 -10.08 -3.55 7.95
CA LEU A 6 -9.03 -4.08 7.08
C LEU A 6 -7.65 -3.51 7.44
N VAL A 7 -7.53 -2.20 7.67
CA VAL A 7 -6.26 -1.56 8.09
C VAL A 7 -5.79 -2.11 9.44
N GLU A 8 -6.67 -2.25 10.42
CA GLU A 8 -6.33 -2.81 11.74
C GLU A 8 -5.83 -4.25 11.61
N THR A 9 -6.50 -5.07 10.80
CA THR A 9 -6.12 -6.46 10.54
C THR A 9 -4.76 -6.53 9.85
N LEU A 10 -4.55 -5.74 8.80
CA LEU A 10 -3.28 -5.68 8.06
C LEU A 10 -2.14 -5.22 8.96
N THR A 11 -2.38 -4.19 9.78
CA THR A 11 -1.40 -3.67 10.73
C THR A 11 -0.95 -4.77 11.68
N LYS A 12 -1.89 -5.55 12.23
CA LYS A 12 -1.57 -6.68 13.11
C LYS A 12 -0.76 -7.75 12.38
N VAL A 13 -1.16 -8.13 11.16
CA VAL A 13 -0.44 -9.14 10.35
C VAL A 13 1.01 -8.73 10.09
N PHE A 14 1.25 -7.46 9.72
CA PHE A 14 2.60 -6.98 9.47
C PHE A 14 3.42 -6.78 10.74
N GLN A 15 2.79 -6.45 11.87
CA GLN A 15 3.45 -6.43 13.17
C GLN A 15 3.93 -7.83 13.58
N GLU A 16 3.11 -8.86 13.41
CA GLU A 16 3.49 -10.25 13.68
C GLU A 16 4.59 -10.75 12.72
N ALA A 17 4.54 -10.36 11.45
CA ALA A 17 5.55 -10.76 10.46
C ALA A 17 6.95 -10.19 10.75
N LYS A 18 7.05 -9.17 11.62
CA LYS A 18 8.33 -8.65 12.10
C LYS A 18 9.14 -9.72 12.84
N ASP A 19 8.47 -10.62 13.56
CA ASP A 19 9.13 -11.70 14.30
C ASP A 19 9.78 -12.72 13.35
N ASP A 20 9.26 -12.81 12.11
CA ASP A 20 9.79 -13.63 11.02
C ASP A 20 10.84 -12.88 10.16
N GLY A 21 11.23 -11.67 10.56
CA GLY A 21 12.25 -10.85 9.87
C GLY A 21 11.71 -9.93 8.76
N LEU A 22 10.39 -9.87 8.54
CA LEU A 22 9.78 -8.94 7.58
C LEU A 22 9.48 -7.60 8.26
N ILE A 23 10.26 -6.56 7.93
CA ILE A 23 10.07 -5.21 8.46
C ILE A 23 9.24 -4.39 7.47
N VAL A 24 8.03 -4.03 7.90
CA VAL A 24 7.14 -3.09 7.18
C VAL A 24 7.03 -1.81 7.99
N ASN A 25 7.42 -0.68 7.38
CA ASN A 25 7.40 0.63 8.04
C ASN A 25 6.04 1.33 7.92
N ALA A 26 5.36 1.12 6.79
CA ALA A 26 4.09 1.76 6.51
C ALA A 26 3.25 0.92 5.54
N ILE A 27 1.94 1.10 5.64
CA ILE A 27 0.97 0.58 4.68
C ILE A 27 0.02 1.69 4.25
N GLY A 28 -0.50 1.58 3.03
CA GLY A 28 -1.53 2.47 2.49
C GLY A 28 -2.59 1.69 1.75
N LEU A 29 -3.83 2.17 1.80
CA LEU A 29 -4.94 1.64 1.01
C LEU A 29 -5.48 2.73 0.09
N ALA A 30 -5.55 2.43 -1.19
CA ALA A 30 -6.20 3.25 -2.21
C ALA A 30 -7.40 2.48 -2.78
N PRO A 31 -8.49 3.14 -3.18
CA PRO A 31 -9.63 2.48 -3.81
C PRO A 31 -9.21 1.87 -5.15
N ALA A 32 -9.57 0.61 -5.40
CA ALA A 32 -9.27 -0.02 -6.68
C ALA A 32 -10.12 0.57 -7.81
N HIS A 33 -9.53 0.63 -9.03
CA HIS A 33 -10.19 1.17 -10.22
C HIS A 33 -10.78 2.57 -9.98
N HIS A 34 -10.06 3.44 -9.28
CA HIS A 34 -10.52 4.79 -8.93
C HIS A 34 -11.87 4.81 -8.17
N GLY A 35 -12.15 3.74 -7.42
CA GLY A 35 -13.39 3.61 -6.66
C GLY A 35 -14.58 3.04 -7.43
N MET A 36 -14.39 2.61 -8.68
CA MET A 36 -15.45 1.91 -9.43
C MET A 36 -15.83 0.58 -8.77
N ALA A 37 -14.87 -0.09 -8.11
CA ALA A 37 -15.11 -1.33 -7.39
C ALA A 37 -15.32 -1.06 -5.89
N LYS A 38 -16.56 -1.25 -5.42
CA LYS A 38 -16.91 -1.03 -4.00
C LYS A 38 -16.18 -2.04 -3.10
N ASN A 39 -15.56 -1.54 -2.03
CA ASN A 39 -14.82 -2.34 -1.04
C ASN A 39 -13.63 -3.13 -1.62
N ARG A 40 -13.08 -2.70 -2.76
CA ARG A 40 -11.84 -3.23 -3.33
C ARG A 40 -10.75 -2.17 -3.24
N PHE A 41 -9.55 -2.59 -2.88
CA PHE A 41 -8.44 -1.70 -2.57
C PHE A 41 -7.13 -2.18 -3.19
N VAL A 42 -6.29 -1.22 -3.57
CA VAL A 42 -4.87 -1.43 -3.81
C VAL A 42 -4.13 -1.22 -2.49
N LEU A 43 -3.34 -2.20 -2.09
CA LEU A 43 -2.50 -2.16 -0.90
C LEU A 43 -1.07 -1.74 -1.28
N GLY A 44 -0.64 -0.57 -0.83
CA GLY A 44 0.76 -0.16 -0.83
C GLY A 44 1.46 -0.58 0.46
N VAL A 45 2.67 -1.13 0.37
CA VAL A 45 3.47 -1.59 1.51
C VAL A 45 4.89 -1.05 1.39
N SER A 46 5.40 -0.37 2.41
CA SER A 46 6.80 0.00 2.51
C SER A 46 7.55 -1.08 3.31
N ALA A 47 8.34 -1.91 2.64
CA ALA A 47 9.06 -3.05 3.22
C ALA A 47 10.59 -2.93 3.00
N PRO A 48 11.30 -2.09 3.76
CA PRO A 48 12.75 -1.89 3.60
C PRO A 48 13.57 -3.16 3.84
N SER A 49 13.09 -4.12 4.64
CA SER A 49 13.80 -5.40 4.82
C SER A 49 13.88 -6.22 3.53
N LEU A 50 13.06 -5.90 2.53
CA LEU A 50 13.11 -6.52 1.22
C LEU A 50 13.96 -5.71 0.24
N SER A 51 14.59 -4.60 0.63
CA SER A 51 15.45 -3.81 -0.27
C SER A 51 16.47 -4.70 -1.00
N GLY A 52 16.62 -4.50 -2.30
CA GLY A 52 17.45 -5.36 -3.16
C GLY A 52 16.78 -6.65 -3.67
N VAL A 53 15.64 -7.06 -3.12
CA VAL A 53 14.81 -8.15 -3.70
C VAL A 53 14.10 -7.63 -4.96
N HIS A 54 13.98 -8.48 -5.99
CA HIS A 54 13.33 -8.13 -7.24
C HIS A 54 11.84 -7.79 -7.03
N LYS A 55 11.31 -6.83 -7.82
CA LYS A 55 9.96 -6.27 -7.65
C LYS A 55 8.86 -7.35 -7.54
N TYR A 56 8.88 -8.36 -8.40
CA TYR A 56 7.85 -9.41 -8.37
C TYR A 56 7.98 -10.34 -7.16
N ASP A 57 9.21 -10.66 -6.75
CA ASP A 57 9.45 -11.54 -5.61
C ASP A 57 9.01 -10.87 -4.30
N LYS A 58 9.24 -9.56 -4.18
CA LYS A 58 8.71 -8.75 -3.06
C LYS A 58 7.19 -8.85 -2.96
N ILE A 59 6.50 -8.65 -4.08
CA ILE A 59 5.05 -8.71 -4.16
C ILE A 59 4.57 -10.11 -3.77
N GLU A 60 5.23 -11.15 -4.27
CA GLU A 60 4.90 -12.54 -3.94
C GLU A 60 5.05 -12.84 -2.45
N ILE A 61 6.13 -12.38 -1.81
CA ILE A 61 6.34 -12.53 -0.35
C ILE A 61 5.18 -11.92 0.43
N ILE A 62 4.79 -10.69 0.10
CA ILE A 62 3.66 -10.02 0.76
C ILE A 62 2.36 -10.77 0.50
N ILE A 63 2.07 -11.16 -0.75
CA ILE A 63 0.84 -11.90 -1.09
C ILE A 63 0.78 -13.23 -0.32
N LYS A 64 1.88 -13.99 -0.22
CA LYS A 64 1.95 -15.24 0.54
C LYS A 64 1.65 -15.03 2.02
N LEU A 65 2.19 -13.96 2.62
CA LEU A 65 1.88 -13.60 4.01
C LEU A 65 0.39 -13.28 4.20
N LEU A 66 -0.18 -12.45 3.31
CA LEU A 66 -1.60 -12.11 3.37
C LEU A 66 -2.48 -13.37 3.22
N TRP A 67 -2.09 -14.28 2.34
CA TRP A 67 -2.79 -15.54 2.12
C TRP A 67 -2.61 -16.58 3.23
N SER A 68 -1.61 -16.45 4.09
CA SER A 68 -1.49 -17.33 5.26
C SER A 68 -2.22 -16.78 6.48
N LYS A 69 -2.38 -15.45 6.59
CA LYS A 69 -2.89 -14.79 7.80
C LYS A 69 -4.31 -14.21 7.69
N LEU A 70 -4.74 -13.74 6.53
CA LEU A 70 -6.05 -13.09 6.38
C LEU A 70 -7.19 -14.10 6.17
N ALA A 71 -8.41 -13.76 6.55
CA ALA A 71 -9.60 -14.51 6.14
C ALA A 71 -9.93 -14.26 4.66
N ILE A 72 -10.63 -15.19 4.00
CA ILE A 72 -11.03 -15.09 2.58
C ILE A 72 -11.75 -13.78 2.28
N LYS A 73 -12.63 -13.32 3.20
CA LYS A 73 -13.36 -12.05 3.06
C LYS A 73 -12.42 -10.85 2.93
N ASP A 74 -11.35 -10.79 3.73
CA ASP A 74 -10.44 -9.65 3.81
C ASP A 74 -9.46 -9.69 2.63
N ARG A 75 -9.03 -10.89 2.22
CA ARG A 75 -8.28 -11.10 0.96
C ARG A 75 -9.10 -10.63 -0.23
N GLY A 76 -10.39 -10.92 -0.23
CA GLY A 76 -11.33 -10.47 -1.25
C GLY A 76 -11.51 -8.96 -1.29
N MET A 77 -10.97 -8.18 -0.36
CA MET A 77 -10.96 -6.72 -0.44
C MET A 77 -9.69 -6.17 -1.08
N ILE A 78 -8.63 -6.97 -1.20
CA ILE A 78 -7.35 -6.56 -1.77
C ILE A 78 -7.29 -7.03 -3.21
N GLU A 79 -7.28 -6.09 -4.14
CA GLU A 79 -7.25 -6.36 -5.57
C GLU A 79 -5.82 -6.40 -6.11
N ARG A 80 -4.94 -5.56 -5.56
CA ARG A 80 -3.55 -5.45 -5.99
C ARG A 80 -2.66 -5.10 -4.80
N VAL A 81 -1.41 -5.56 -4.86
CA VAL A 81 -0.36 -5.24 -3.88
C VAL A 81 0.79 -4.53 -4.59
N ARG A 82 1.28 -3.46 -3.99
CA ARG A 82 2.48 -2.72 -4.40
C ARG A 82 3.44 -2.67 -3.23
N VAL A 83 4.71 -2.96 -3.48
CA VAL A 83 5.74 -3.01 -2.44
C VAL A 83 6.86 -2.05 -2.82
N PHE A 84 7.21 -1.21 -1.86
CA PHE A 84 8.20 -0.14 -1.97
C PHE A 84 9.29 -0.33 -0.94
N ASP A 85 10.47 0.21 -1.23
CA ASP A 85 11.66 0.00 -0.39
C ASP A 85 11.70 0.99 0.77
N ASN A 86 10.92 2.07 0.69
CA ASN A 86 10.86 3.12 1.67
C ASN A 86 9.47 3.77 1.71
N VAL A 87 9.26 4.60 2.74
CA VAL A 87 7.96 5.22 3.03
C VAL A 87 7.71 6.41 2.11
N GLU A 88 8.76 7.10 1.69
CA GLU A 88 8.70 8.29 0.84
C GLU A 88 8.05 7.97 -0.50
N VAL A 89 8.48 6.88 -1.17
CA VAL A 89 7.89 6.45 -2.44
C VAL A 89 6.44 6.01 -2.27
N LEU A 90 6.12 5.35 -1.15
CA LEU A 90 4.74 4.99 -0.84
C LEU A 90 3.87 6.26 -0.67
N ASP A 91 4.39 7.27 0.01
CA ASP A 91 3.67 8.52 0.28
C ASP A 91 3.44 9.33 -0.99
N ASP A 92 4.43 9.40 -1.87
CA ASP A 92 4.35 10.09 -3.16
C ASP A 92 3.28 9.47 -4.07
N LEU A 93 3.17 8.14 -4.06
CA LEU A 93 2.30 7.40 -4.98
C LEU A 93 0.89 7.14 -4.43
N LYS A 94 0.60 7.48 -3.16
CA LYS A 94 -0.71 7.22 -2.53
C LYS A 94 -1.88 7.91 -3.23
N TYR A 95 -1.63 9.00 -3.96
CA TYR A 95 -2.65 9.75 -4.69
C TYR A 95 -2.91 9.23 -6.11
N ASN A 96 -2.09 8.30 -6.59
CA ASN A 96 -2.20 7.69 -7.92
C ASN A 96 -2.41 6.18 -7.83
N ASP A 97 -3.15 5.72 -6.82
CA ASP A 97 -3.42 4.29 -6.56
C ASP A 97 -2.15 3.41 -6.53
N PHE A 98 -1.01 4.01 -6.13
CA PHE A 98 0.31 3.37 -6.10
C PHE A 98 0.86 2.96 -7.50
N GLU A 99 0.40 3.61 -8.57
CA GLU A 99 0.86 3.39 -9.95
C GLU A 99 2.11 4.20 -10.32
N ASP A 100 3.02 3.56 -11.07
CA ASP A 100 4.33 4.10 -11.45
C ASP A 100 4.23 5.17 -12.56
N TYR A 101 3.10 5.21 -13.30
CA TYR A 101 2.84 6.18 -14.37
C TYR A 101 1.64 7.07 -14.01
N PRO A 102 1.71 8.39 -14.23
CA PRO A 102 0.52 9.22 -14.20
C PRO A 102 -0.40 8.75 -15.34
N TYR A 103 -1.64 8.38 -15.00
CA TYR A 103 -2.63 8.04 -16.01
C TYR A 103 -2.83 9.26 -16.93
N GLU A 104 -2.66 9.13 -18.26
CA GLU A 104 -2.73 10.26 -19.21
C GLU A 104 -4.09 11.00 -19.25
N GLY A 105 -5.10 10.51 -18.52
CA GLY A 105 -6.37 11.21 -18.28
C GLY A 105 -6.40 12.13 -17.05
N TYR A 106 -5.29 12.26 -16.30
CA TYR A 106 -5.25 13.04 -15.06
C TYR A 106 -4.93 14.53 -15.34
N ILE A 107 -5.94 15.31 -15.74
CA ILE A 107 -5.88 16.77 -15.56
C ILE A 107 -6.10 17.05 -14.07
N GLY A 108 -5.00 17.12 -13.33
CA GLY A 108 -4.87 17.99 -12.18
C GLY A 108 -5.91 17.86 -11.07
N ILE A 109 -5.73 16.86 -10.19
CA ILE A 109 -5.57 17.26 -8.79
C ILE A 109 -4.06 17.43 -8.57
N GLN A 110 -3.49 18.48 -9.18
CA GLN A 110 -2.37 19.18 -8.58
C GLN A 110 -2.91 19.80 -7.30
N ARG A 111 -3.02 19.02 -6.23
CA ARG A 111 -3.04 19.61 -4.91
C ARG A 111 -1.62 20.08 -4.70
N LYS A 112 -1.42 21.40 -4.90
CA LYS A 112 -0.29 22.16 -4.37
C LYS A 112 0.19 21.46 -3.11
N LEU A 113 1.44 20.99 -3.12
CA LEU A 113 2.14 20.65 -1.89
C LEU A 113 1.87 21.80 -0.91
N PRO A 114 1.18 21.60 0.22
CA PRO A 114 1.18 22.63 1.24
C PRO A 114 2.66 22.79 1.61
N GLN A 115 3.22 23.97 1.35
CA GLN A 115 4.54 24.33 1.86
C GLN A 115 4.51 24.04 3.36
N LEU A 116 5.28 23.04 3.77
CA LEU A 116 5.61 22.86 5.16
C LEU A 116 6.56 24.03 5.49
N TYR A 117 6.06 24.94 6.33
CA TYR A 117 6.71 26.11 6.91
C TYR A 117 6.73 27.40 6.06
N PRO A 118 6.31 28.56 6.64
CA PRO A 118 6.75 29.85 6.13
C PRO A 118 8.26 29.98 6.35
N VAL A 119 8.95 30.50 5.32
CA VAL A 119 10.32 31.00 5.46
C VAL A 119 10.22 32.38 6.12
N GLU A 120 10.62 32.45 7.39
CA GLU A 120 11.21 33.65 7.99
C GLU A 120 12.61 33.31 8.50
#